data_AF-A0A522EDI2-F1
#
_entry.id   AF-A0A522EDI2-F1
#
_cell.length_a   1.000
_cell.length_b   1.000
_cell.length_c   1.000
_cell.angle_alpha   90.00
_cell.angle_beta   90.00
_cell.angle_gamma   90.00
#
_symmetry.space_group_name_H-M   'P 1'
#
loop_
_entity.id
_entity.type
_entity.pdbx_description
1 polymer ?
#
loop_
_entity_poly.entity_id
_entity_poly.type
_entity_poly.pdbx_seq_one_letter_code
_entity_poly.pdbx_strand_id
1 'polypeptide(L)'
;MHMRKLFVICLLVASYLAGATATAAPTVDFTVAFPDKEPTSLKDGRKTYKVRAYRVALDPQQVRGATHAVSDRDMVWDSGDLVLGTSSEIKPVTYDGQKALLLDTDSGAIIIAYDERKPKNAPARVLFHRELTGDGADSMNVHSAEVLPDGNVVIADSNGYLYLLIKPGDARDVHQPMAQSKWYELDFAHGVVWDQRSERLYALVH
;
A
#
# COMPACT_ATOMS: atom_id res chain seq x y z
N MET A 1 -29.95 -4.98 -3.93
CA MET A 1 -29.62 -5.28 -2.52
C MET A 1 -28.34 -4.54 -2.17
N HIS A 2 -28.41 -3.53 -1.29
CA HIS A 2 -27.25 -2.78 -0.83
C HIS A 2 -26.75 -3.37 0.50
N MET A 3 -25.52 -3.90 0.52
CA MET A 3 -24.82 -4.24 1.76
C MET A 3 -23.72 -3.20 2.01
N ARG A 4 -23.85 -2.50 3.14
CA ARG A 4 -22.83 -1.62 3.74
C ARG A 4 -21.70 -2.51 4.28
N LYS A 5 -20.43 -2.15 4.02
CA LYS A 5 -19.24 -2.93 4.45
C LYS A 5 -18.53 -2.21 5.60
N LEU A 6 -18.08 -2.98 6.60
CA LEU A 6 -17.47 -2.53 7.87
C LEU A 6 -16.01 -3.03 7.93
N PHE A 7 -15.08 -2.23 8.44
CA PHE A 7 -13.72 -2.64 8.83
C PHE A 7 -13.39 -2.03 10.21
N VAL A 8 -12.68 -2.77 11.06
CA VAL A 8 -12.50 -2.49 12.51
C VAL A 8 -11.01 -2.45 12.86
N ILE A 9 -10.57 -1.43 13.63
CA ILE A 9 -9.26 -1.38 14.29
C ILE A 9 -9.50 -0.90 15.75
N CYS A 10 -8.97 -1.61 16.75
CA CYS A 10 -9.18 -1.33 18.19
C CYS A 10 -7.88 -0.91 18.90
N LEU A 11 -7.93 0.10 19.80
CA LEU A 11 -6.91 0.29 20.85
C LEU A 11 -7.42 1.11 22.06
N LEU A 12 -6.90 0.76 23.24
CA LEU A 12 -7.42 0.99 24.61
C LEU A 12 -7.33 2.43 25.18
N VAL A 13 -8.21 2.69 26.17
CA VAL A 13 -8.61 3.99 26.73
C VAL A 13 -7.87 4.36 28.02
N ALA A 14 -7.63 5.67 28.21
CA ALA A 14 -7.64 6.32 29.52
C ALA A 14 -8.39 7.66 29.40
N SER A 15 -9.30 7.92 30.34
CA SER A 15 -10.32 8.99 30.30
C SER A 15 -9.96 10.17 31.19
N TYR A 16 -10.23 11.39 30.72
CA TYR A 16 -10.51 12.56 31.58
C TYR A 16 -11.48 13.54 30.90
N LEU A 17 -12.45 14.01 31.68
CA LEU A 17 -13.53 14.95 31.32
C LEU A 17 -13.11 16.41 31.55
N ALA A 18 -13.48 17.32 30.63
CA ALA A 18 -14.51 18.35 30.87
C ALA A 18 -14.39 19.59 29.93
N GLY A 19 -15.51 19.93 29.28
CA GLY A 19 -16.09 21.28 29.16
C GLY A 19 -15.37 22.38 28.35
N ALA A 20 -15.76 22.57 27.08
CA ALA A 20 -15.67 23.87 26.40
C ALA A 20 -16.69 23.98 25.25
N THR A 21 -17.19 25.19 25.03
CA THR A 21 -18.12 25.63 23.99
C THR A 21 -17.74 25.12 22.59
N ALA A 22 -18.66 24.42 21.92
CA ALA A 22 -18.40 23.75 20.64
C ALA A 22 -18.33 24.73 19.45
N THR A 23 -17.19 25.40 19.28
CA THR A 23 -16.68 25.65 17.92
C THR A 23 -16.59 24.30 17.22
N ALA A 24 -17.15 24.16 16.01
CA ALA A 24 -17.03 22.94 15.23
C ALA A 24 -15.55 22.52 15.25
N ALA A 25 -15.27 21.34 15.80
CA ALA A 25 -13.90 20.90 16.01
C ALA A 25 -13.16 20.92 14.67
N PRO A 26 -11.90 21.39 14.63
CA PRO A 26 -11.15 21.43 13.39
C PRO A 26 -11.05 20.01 12.83
N THR A 27 -11.57 19.79 11.63
CA THR A 27 -11.45 18.50 10.94
C THR A 27 -10.06 18.37 10.33
N VAL A 28 -9.48 17.16 10.40
CA VAL A 28 -8.26 16.79 9.69
C VAL A 28 -8.65 15.99 8.46
N ASP A 29 -8.21 16.47 7.31
CA ASP A 29 -8.40 15.78 6.02
C ASP A 29 -7.20 14.89 5.74
N PHE A 30 -7.44 13.61 5.48
CA PHE A 30 -6.41 12.70 4.97
C PHE A 30 -6.96 11.83 3.85
N THR A 31 -6.04 11.25 3.08
CA THR A 31 -6.36 10.33 1.98
C THR A 31 -6.02 8.91 2.41
N VAL A 32 -6.95 7.99 2.20
CA VAL A 32 -6.74 6.54 2.34
C VAL A 32 -6.87 5.88 0.97
N ALA A 33 -6.09 4.84 0.71
CA ALA A 33 -6.14 4.09 -0.54
C ALA A 33 -6.41 2.60 -0.27
N PHE A 34 -7.23 1.99 -1.12
CA PHE A 34 -7.57 0.57 -1.03
C PHE A 34 -7.52 -0.09 -2.42
N PRO A 35 -7.02 -1.33 -2.53
CA PRO A 35 -7.20 -2.11 -3.73
C PRO A 35 -8.63 -2.67 -3.78
N ASP A 36 -9.12 -2.94 -4.98
CA ASP A 36 -10.36 -3.70 -5.16
C ASP A 36 -10.18 -5.14 -4.63
N LYS A 37 -11.19 -5.63 -3.90
CA LYS A 37 -11.16 -7.00 -3.33
C LYS A 37 -11.27 -8.09 -4.39
N GLU A 38 -11.94 -7.78 -5.49
CA GLU A 38 -12.20 -8.68 -6.59
C GLU A 38 -11.64 -8.08 -7.87
N PRO A 39 -11.19 -8.91 -8.82
CA PRO A 39 -10.70 -8.41 -10.09
C PRO A 39 -11.78 -7.62 -10.84
N THR A 40 -11.42 -6.47 -11.38
CA THR A 40 -12.33 -5.59 -12.12
C THR A 40 -12.53 -6.00 -13.57
N SER A 41 -11.51 -6.60 -14.17
CA SER A 41 -11.55 -7.07 -15.56
C SER A 41 -10.50 -8.17 -15.78
N LEU A 42 -10.49 -8.74 -16.99
CA LEU A 42 -9.40 -9.56 -17.50
C LEU A 42 -8.73 -8.80 -18.64
N LYS A 43 -7.41 -8.66 -18.58
CA LYS A 43 -6.59 -8.09 -19.65
C LYS A 43 -5.52 -9.10 -20.03
N ASP A 44 -5.55 -9.55 -21.28
CA ASP A 44 -4.63 -10.58 -21.81
C ASP A 44 -4.58 -11.85 -20.95
N GLY A 45 -5.76 -12.28 -20.46
CA GLY A 45 -5.91 -13.46 -19.58
C GLY A 45 -5.50 -13.23 -18.12
N ARG A 46 -5.04 -12.03 -17.75
CA ARG A 46 -4.66 -11.69 -16.38
C ARG A 46 -5.74 -10.87 -15.69
N LYS A 47 -5.95 -11.16 -14.41
CA LYS A 47 -6.82 -10.37 -13.53
C LYS A 47 -6.29 -8.95 -13.42
N THR A 48 -7.20 -7.98 -13.44
CA THR A 48 -6.87 -6.58 -13.16
C THR A 48 -7.54 -6.15 -11.87
N TYR A 49 -6.89 -5.24 -11.16
CA TYR A 49 -7.38 -4.62 -9.93
C TYR A 49 -7.25 -3.11 -10.06
N LYS A 50 -8.10 -2.36 -9.34
CA LYS A 50 -7.97 -0.92 -9.22
C LYS A 50 -7.59 -0.54 -7.80
N VAL A 51 -6.85 0.54 -7.67
CA VAL A 51 -6.57 1.20 -6.41
C VAL A 51 -7.35 2.50 -6.41
N ARG A 52 -8.18 2.70 -5.39
CA ARG A 52 -8.97 3.92 -5.21
C ARG A 52 -8.54 4.64 -3.97
N ALA A 53 -8.43 5.96 -4.08
CA ALA A 53 -8.15 6.82 -2.95
C ALA A 53 -9.36 7.67 -2.59
N TYR A 54 -9.65 7.75 -1.30
CA TYR A 54 -10.79 8.42 -0.72
C TYR A 54 -10.31 9.50 0.24
N ARG A 55 -10.95 10.67 0.19
CA ARG A 55 -10.72 11.73 1.17
C ARG A 55 -11.59 11.49 2.38
N VAL A 56 -10.99 11.54 3.56
CA VAL A 56 -11.68 11.37 4.83
C VAL A 56 -11.43 12.63 5.65
N ALA A 57 -12.51 13.32 6.02
CA ALA A 57 -12.48 14.46 6.92
C ALA A 57 -12.90 13.98 8.31
N LEU A 58 -11.97 13.98 9.27
CA LEU A 58 -12.24 13.50 10.63
C LEU A 58 -12.10 14.61 11.66
N ASP A 59 -13.04 14.68 12.61
CA ASP A 59 -12.82 15.40 13.86
C ASP A 59 -11.81 14.60 14.71
N PRO A 60 -10.62 15.15 15.01
CA PRO A 60 -9.57 14.50 15.80
C PRO A 60 -10.06 13.96 17.15
N GLN A 61 -11.09 14.58 17.74
CA GLN A 61 -11.66 14.11 19.01
C GLN A 61 -12.58 12.89 18.83
N GLN A 62 -13.09 12.66 17.62
CA GLN A 62 -13.94 11.52 17.29
C GLN A 62 -13.17 10.32 16.73
N VAL A 63 -11.88 10.46 16.38
CA VAL A 63 -11.08 9.39 15.76
C VAL A 63 -10.88 8.19 16.70
N ARG A 64 -10.92 8.38 18.02
CA ARG A 64 -10.66 7.29 18.98
C ARG A 64 -11.81 6.27 18.98
N GLY A 65 -11.56 5.12 18.36
CA GLY A 65 -12.48 3.96 18.36
C GLY A 65 -13.67 4.09 17.42
N ALA A 66 -13.68 5.08 16.53
CA ALA A 66 -14.75 5.27 15.56
C ALA A 66 -14.48 4.51 14.25
N THR A 67 -15.53 3.87 13.72
CA THR A 67 -15.53 3.36 12.35
C THR A 67 -16.03 4.43 11.40
N HIS A 68 -15.23 4.75 10.39
CA HIS A 68 -15.62 5.66 9.33
C HIS A 68 -15.89 4.90 8.04
N ALA A 69 -17.08 5.09 7.47
CA ALA A 69 -17.43 4.55 6.17
C ALA A 69 -17.08 5.55 5.08
N VAL A 70 -16.27 5.12 4.12
CA VAL A 70 -16.02 5.85 2.87
C VAL A 70 -16.91 5.29 1.76
N SER A 71 -17.25 6.14 0.80
CA SER A 71 -18.07 5.78 -0.35
C SER A 71 -17.55 6.43 -1.63
N ASP A 72 -18.10 6.08 -2.78
CA ASP A 72 -17.64 6.62 -4.08
C ASP A 72 -17.78 8.15 -4.19
N ARG A 73 -18.64 8.77 -3.37
CA ARG A 73 -18.75 10.24 -3.28
C ARG A 73 -17.47 10.88 -2.70
N ASP A 74 -16.76 10.12 -1.87
CA ASP A 74 -15.53 10.54 -1.17
C ASP A 74 -14.28 10.21 -1.99
N MET A 75 -14.45 9.50 -3.11
CA MET A 75 -13.35 9.10 -3.99
C MET A 75 -12.75 10.31 -4.70
N VAL A 76 -11.48 10.56 -4.43
CA VAL A 76 -10.70 11.64 -5.04
C VAL A 76 -9.80 11.15 -6.17
N TRP A 77 -9.51 9.85 -6.23
CA TRP A 77 -8.60 9.29 -7.23
C TRP A 77 -8.86 7.80 -7.50
N ASP A 78 -8.55 7.35 -8.72
CA ASP A 78 -8.61 5.95 -9.16
C ASP A 78 -7.43 5.65 -10.11
N SER A 79 -6.83 4.48 -9.97
CA SER A 79 -5.66 4.07 -10.74
C SER A 79 -5.94 3.71 -12.21
N GLY A 80 -7.20 3.50 -12.59
CA GLY A 80 -7.55 2.66 -13.74
C GLY A 80 -7.16 1.20 -13.52
N ASP A 81 -7.35 0.36 -14.52
CA ASP A 81 -7.04 -1.07 -14.45
C ASP A 81 -5.51 -1.28 -14.33
N LEU A 82 -5.08 -1.88 -13.22
CA LEU A 82 -3.71 -2.36 -13.03
C LEU A 82 -3.71 -3.87 -13.17
N VAL A 83 -2.81 -4.42 -13.99
CA VAL A 83 -2.57 -5.86 -14.03
C VAL A 83 -1.67 -6.18 -12.85
N LEU A 84 -2.27 -6.58 -11.73
CA LEU A 84 -1.58 -6.91 -10.48
C LEU A 84 -2.01 -8.29 -10.01
N GLY A 85 -1.13 -8.90 -9.21
CA GLY A 85 -1.54 -9.91 -8.23
C GLY A 85 -2.40 -9.30 -7.12
N THR A 86 -2.66 -10.07 -6.06
CA THR A 86 -3.27 -9.52 -4.85
C THR A 86 -2.27 -8.65 -4.09
N SER A 87 -2.78 -7.70 -3.29
CA SER A 87 -1.96 -6.84 -2.43
C SER A 87 -2.51 -6.93 -1.02
N SER A 88 -1.61 -7.16 -0.06
CA SER A 88 -1.93 -7.19 1.37
C SER A 88 -1.76 -5.82 2.00
N GLU A 89 -0.92 -4.96 1.41
CA GLU A 89 -0.57 -3.65 1.95
C GLU A 89 -0.46 -2.56 0.88
N ILE A 90 -1.00 -1.38 1.19
CA ILE A 90 -0.78 -0.14 0.43
C ILE A 90 -0.21 0.93 1.35
N LYS A 91 0.89 1.56 0.93
CA LYS A 91 1.51 2.67 1.65
C LYS A 91 1.60 3.95 0.81
N PRO A 92 1.30 5.13 1.38
CA PRO A 92 1.73 6.38 0.78
C PRO A 92 3.25 6.51 0.91
N VAL A 93 3.93 6.79 -0.21
CA VAL A 93 5.39 6.96 -0.24
C VAL A 93 5.77 8.21 -1.04
N THR A 94 7.01 8.66 -0.84
CA THR A 94 7.67 9.58 -1.78
C THR A 94 8.71 8.80 -2.55
N TYR A 95 8.58 8.74 -3.87
CA TYR A 95 9.48 8.00 -4.75
C TYR A 95 10.04 8.95 -5.82
N ASP A 96 11.37 9.10 -5.88
CA ASP A 96 12.05 10.08 -6.73
C ASP A 96 11.46 11.52 -6.61
N GLY A 97 11.11 11.92 -5.38
CA GLY A 97 10.50 13.23 -5.09
C GLY A 97 9.02 13.37 -5.47
N GLN A 98 8.39 12.32 -5.98
CA GLN A 98 6.98 12.30 -6.34
C GLN A 98 6.13 11.59 -5.28
N LYS A 99 4.95 12.15 -4.98
CA LYS A 99 3.90 11.46 -4.23
C LYS A 99 3.44 10.21 -4.99
N ALA A 100 3.47 9.07 -4.32
CA ALA A 100 3.14 7.79 -4.90
C ALA A 100 2.47 6.86 -3.89
N LEU A 101 1.95 5.75 -4.40
CA LEU A 101 1.48 4.61 -3.60
C LEU A 101 2.39 3.43 -3.89
N LEU A 102 2.93 2.82 -2.85
CA LEU A 102 3.59 1.53 -2.89
C LEU A 102 2.56 0.45 -2.58
N LEU A 103 2.56 -0.61 -3.37
CA LEU A 103 1.79 -1.81 -3.13
C LEU A 103 2.75 -3.00 -3.18
N ASP A 104 2.57 -3.91 -2.25
CA ASP A 104 3.07 -5.27 -2.42
C ASP A 104 2.27 -6.00 -3.51
N THR A 105 2.85 -7.08 -4.01
CA THR A 105 2.21 -8.02 -4.92
C THR A 105 2.54 -9.44 -4.48
N ASP A 106 1.96 -10.44 -5.13
CA ASP A 106 2.16 -11.86 -4.78
C ASP A 106 3.66 -12.27 -4.70
N SER A 107 4.55 -11.64 -5.48
CA SER A 107 5.98 -11.95 -5.52
C SER A 107 6.90 -10.73 -5.54
N GLY A 108 6.39 -9.54 -5.17
CA GLY A 108 7.06 -8.31 -5.55
C GLY A 108 6.43 -7.04 -5.01
N ALA A 109 6.61 -5.96 -5.77
CA ALA A 109 6.04 -4.67 -5.47
C ALA A 109 5.86 -3.79 -6.72
N ILE A 110 4.90 -2.88 -6.63
CA ILE A 110 4.66 -1.82 -7.61
C ILE A 110 4.57 -0.47 -6.91
N ILE A 111 5.16 0.56 -7.52
CA ILE A 111 4.96 1.95 -7.11
C ILE A 111 4.25 2.68 -8.24
N ILE A 112 3.11 3.29 -7.92
CA ILE A 112 2.31 4.06 -8.86
C ILE A 112 2.24 5.53 -8.46
N ALA A 113 2.34 6.40 -9.46
CA ALA A 113 2.18 7.84 -9.28
C ALA A 113 0.81 8.17 -8.71
N TYR A 114 0.80 8.97 -7.65
CA TYR A 114 -0.42 9.54 -7.08
C TYR A 114 -0.59 10.99 -7.55
N ASP A 115 -1.68 11.28 -8.25
CA ASP A 115 -2.02 12.63 -8.74
C ASP A 115 -3.53 12.84 -8.76
N GLU A 116 -4.06 13.55 -7.75
CA GLU A 116 -5.48 13.91 -7.64
C GLU A 116 -6.00 14.74 -8.83
N ARG A 117 -5.11 15.40 -9.58
CA ARG A 117 -5.49 16.25 -10.72
C ARG A 117 -5.69 15.45 -12.00
N LYS A 118 -5.23 14.21 -12.03
CA LYS A 118 -5.38 13.32 -13.18
C LYS A 118 -6.87 12.96 -13.36
N PRO A 119 -7.37 12.86 -14.60
CA PRO A 119 -8.73 12.36 -14.85
C PRO A 119 -8.96 11.00 -14.19
N LYS A 120 -10.10 10.84 -13.52
CA LYS A 120 -10.53 9.54 -12.96
C LYS A 120 -10.58 8.49 -14.09
N ASN A 121 -10.19 7.25 -13.79
CA ASN A 121 -10.06 6.11 -14.73
C ASN A 121 -8.96 6.20 -15.79
N ALA A 122 -8.20 7.30 -15.91
CA ALA A 122 -6.99 7.25 -16.73
C ALA A 122 -5.98 6.25 -16.09
N PRO A 123 -5.15 5.53 -16.85
CA PRO A 123 -4.21 4.56 -16.29
C PRO A 123 -3.15 5.26 -15.43
N ALA A 124 -2.82 4.69 -14.27
CA ALA A 124 -1.75 5.18 -13.42
C ALA A 124 -0.40 5.05 -14.10
N ARG A 125 0.47 6.02 -13.85
CA ARG A 125 1.86 5.93 -14.29
C ARG A 125 2.60 5.05 -13.29
N VAL A 126 3.10 3.91 -13.76
CA VAL A 126 3.96 3.02 -12.99
C VAL A 126 5.36 3.65 -12.90
N LEU A 127 5.89 3.75 -11.68
CA LEU A 127 7.19 4.33 -11.37
C LEU A 127 8.24 3.26 -11.07
N PHE A 128 7.79 2.13 -10.54
CA PHE A 128 8.58 0.94 -10.22
C PHE A 128 7.66 -0.26 -10.36
N HIS A 129 8.17 -1.35 -10.91
CA HIS A 129 7.49 -2.64 -10.88
C HIS A 129 8.55 -3.73 -10.93
N ARG A 130 8.62 -4.53 -9.86
CA ARG A 130 9.48 -5.70 -9.79
C ARG A 130 8.74 -6.87 -9.19
N GLU A 131 8.86 -8.01 -9.86
CA GLU A 131 8.35 -9.30 -9.43
C GLU A 131 9.50 -10.29 -9.42
N LEU A 132 9.65 -11.02 -8.32
CA LEU A 132 10.62 -12.10 -8.26
C LEU A 132 10.17 -13.27 -9.14
N THR A 133 11.14 -13.92 -9.79
CA THR A 133 10.88 -15.09 -10.66
C THR A 133 11.90 -16.20 -10.43
N GLY A 134 11.56 -17.40 -10.88
CA GLY A 134 12.38 -18.60 -10.73
C GLY A 134 11.86 -19.51 -9.62
N ASP A 135 12.68 -20.50 -9.27
CA ASP A 135 12.31 -21.53 -8.29
C ASP A 135 11.98 -20.90 -6.92
N GLY A 136 10.76 -21.13 -6.44
CA GLY A 136 10.25 -20.61 -5.16
C GLY A 136 9.41 -19.34 -5.27
N ALA A 137 9.42 -18.63 -6.41
CA ALA A 137 8.66 -17.37 -6.57
C ALA A 137 7.15 -17.59 -6.46
N ASP A 138 6.62 -18.66 -7.07
CA ASP A 138 5.19 -18.99 -7.04
C ASP A 138 4.69 -19.42 -5.64
N SER A 139 5.60 -19.69 -4.70
CA SER A 139 5.26 -20.04 -3.31
C SER A 139 5.40 -18.88 -2.33
N MET A 140 5.83 -17.70 -2.79
CA MET A 140 6.00 -16.53 -1.93
C MET A 140 4.67 -16.10 -1.31
N ASN A 141 4.77 -15.51 -0.12
CA ASN A 141 3.62 -15.00 0.63
C ASN A 141 3.98 -13.62 1.18
N VAL A 142 4.08 -12.65 0.26
CA VAL A 142 4.43 -11.26 0.55
C VAL A 142 3.29 -10.56 1.29
N HIS A 143 3.61 -9.86 2.38
CA HIS A 143 2.64 -9.07 3.16
C HIS A 143 2.95 -7.59 3.24
N SER A 144 4.18 -7.20 2.93
CA SER A 144 4.61 -5.81 3.09
C SER A 144 5.77 -5.51 2.16
N ALA A 145 5.84 -4.24 1.75
CA ALA A 145 6.94 -3.71 0.95
C ALA A 145 7.36 -2.35 1.52
N GLU A 146 8.63 -1.97 1.31
CA GLU A 146 9.16 -0.67 1.73
C GLU A 146 10.16 -0.10 0.73
N VAL A 147 10.04 1.20 0.44
CA VAL A 147 11.01 1.93 -0.39
C VAL A 147 12.25 2.30 0.43
N LEU A 148 13.43 2.02 -0.12
CA LEU A 148 14.70 2.45 0.44
C LEU A 148 15.16 3.81 -0.14
N PRO A 149 16.09 4.54 0.52
CA PRO A 149 16.57 5.85 0.05
C PRO A 149 17.20 5.86 -1.35
N ASP A 150 17.72 4.73 -1.81
CA ASP A 150 18.31 4.56 -3.15
C ASP A 150 17.27 4.26 -4.24
N GLY A 151 15.99 4.12 -3.85
CA GLY A 151 14.88 3.78 -4.74
C GLY A 151 14.73 2.27 -5.01
N ASN A 152 15.54 1.42 -4.37
CA ASN A 152 15.23 -0.01 -4.30
C ASN A 152 14.05 -0.25 -3.36
N VAL A 153 13.48 -1.45 -3.42
CA VAL A 153 12.36 -1.85 -2.56
C VAL A 153 12.73 -3.12 -1.82
N VAL A 154 12.41 -3.19 -0.53
CA VAL A 154 12.45 -4.44 0.23
C VAL A 154 11.04 -4.99 0.34
N ILE A 155 10.87 -6.29 0.15
CA ILE A 155 9.61 -7.00 0.42
C ILE A 155 9.79 -7.96 1.59
N ALA A 156 8.74 -8.11 2.39
CA ALA A 156 8.66 -9.04 3.50
C ALA A 156 7.75 -10.22 3.11
N ASP A 157 8.34 -11.41 3.06
CA ASP A 157 7.68 -12.68 2.80
C ASP A 157 7.51 -13.44 4.12
N SER A 158 6.26 -13.72 4.46
CA SER A 158 5.91 -14.45 5.69
C SER A 158 6.39 -15.91 5.69
N ASN A 159 6.85 -16.45 4.56
CA ASN A 159 7.56 -17.73 4.49
C ASN A 159 9.00 -17.68 5.03
N GLY A 160 9.47 -16.50 5.46
CA GLY A 160 10.70 -16.40 6.26
C GLY A 160 11.83 -15.59 5.63
N TYR A 161 11.52 -14.64 4.74
CA TYR A 161 12.56 -13.89 4.04
C TYR A 161 12.22 -12.42 3.83
N LEU A 162 13.24 -11.59 3.89
CA LEU A 162 13.24 -10.27 3.26
C LEU A 162 13.99 -10.35 1.93
N TYR A 163 13.43 -9.79 0.87
CA TYR A 163 14.10 -9.74 -0.44
C TYR A 163 14.30 -8.30 -0.91
N LEU A 164 15.44 -8.02 -1.53
CA LEU A 164 15.75 -6.74 -2.15
C LEU A 164 15.37 -6.76 -3.64
N LEU A 165 14.39 -5.96 -4.01
CA LEU A 165 14.01 -5.66 -5.38
C LEU A 165 14.82 -4.46 -5.89
N ILE A 166 15.59 -4.68 -6.94
CA ILE A 166 16.45 -3.68 -7.53
C ILE A 166 15.65 -2.79 -8.46
N LYS A 167 15.79 -1.47 -8.29
CA LYS A 167 15.19 -0.46 -9.15
C LYS A 167 15.43 -0.78 -10.63
N PRO A 168 14.37 -0.96 -11.44
CA PRO A 168 14.54 -1.25 -12.86
C PRO A 168 15.13 -0.06 -13.60
N GLY A 169 16.04 -0.34 -14.54
CA GLY A 169 16.51 0.66 -15.50
C GLY A 169 15.49 0.98 -16.60
N ASP A 170 14.55 0.06 -16.85
CA ASP A 170 13.46 0.18 -17.83
C ASP A 170 12.14 -0.27 -17.18
N ALA A 171 11.07 0.50 -17.34
CA ALA A 171 9.74 0.18 -16.80
C ALA A 171 9.14 -1.14 -17.35
N ARG A 172 9.69 -1.69 -18.44
CA ARG A 172 9.31 -3.01 -19.00
C ARG A 172 10.05 -4.17 -18.34
N ASP A 173 11.15 -3.88 -17.65
CA ASP A 173 11.93 -4.86 -16.92
C ASP A 173 11.22 -5.12 -15.58
N VAL A 174 10.25 -6.04 -15.62
CA VAL A 174 9.42 -6.39 -14.45
C VAL A 174 10.04 -7.53 -13.65
N HIS A 175 10.71 -8.47 -14.31
CA HIS A 175 11.10 -9.73 -13.68
C HIS A 175 12.53 -9.68 -13.15
N GLN A 176 12.69 -9.92 -11.85
CA GLN A 176 13.99 -10.08 -11.21
C GLN A 176 14.15 -11.55 -10.77
N PRO A 177 15.11 -12.31 -11.32
CA PRO A 177 15.36 -13.66 -10.83
C PRO A 177 15.68 -13.66 -9.34
N MET A 178 15.08 -14.57 -8.56
CA MET A 178 15.36 -14.71 -7.11
C MET A 178 16.85 -14.90 -6.83
N ALA A 179 17.55 -15.64 -7.69
CA ALA A 179 19.00 -15.84 -7.60
C ALA A 179 19.84 -14.54 -7.69
N GLN A 180 19.26 -13.46 -8.21
CA GLN A 180 19.88 -12.13 -8.29
C GLN A 180 19.44 -11.20 -7.15
N SER A 181 18.48 -11.63 -6.34
CA SER A 181 18.00 -10.88 -5.19
C SER A 181 18.89 -11.13 -3.98
N LYS A 182 19.27 -10.05 -3.28
CA LYS A 182 19.79 -10.20 -1.92
C LYS A 182 18.64 -10.53 -1.00
N TRP A 183 18.84 -11.49 -0.12
CA TRP A 183 17.84 -11.89 0.85
C TRP A 183 18.42 -12.01 2.25
N TYR A 184 17.55 -11.85 3.23
CA TYR A 184 17.84 -12.06 4.64
C TYR A 184 16.77 -12.98 5.21
N GLU A 185 17.19 -14.05 5.87
CA GLU A 185 16.28 -14.94 6.57
C GLU A 185 15.67 -14.19 7.76
N LEU A 186 14.35 -14.21 7.83
CA LEU A 186 13.57 -13.59 8.88
C LEU A 186 12.19 -14.27 8.93
N ASP A 187 12.04 -15.22 9.86
CA ASP A 187 10.80 -15.97 10.04
C ASP A 187 9.58 -15.04 10.25
N PHE A 188 8.49 -15.37 9.57
CA PHE A 188 7.20 -14.68 9.68
C PHE A 188 7.26 -13.15 9.49
N ALA A 189 8.04 -12.68 8.53
CA ALA A 189 8.09 -11.25 8.18
C ALA A 189 6.74 -10.77 7.59
N HIS A 190 5.98 -9.97 8.34
CA HIS A 190 4.67 -9.44 7.93
C HIS A 190 4.66 -7.94 7.69
N GLY A 191 5.69 -7.23 8.13
CA GLY A 191 5.79 -5.78 8.01
C GLY A 191 7.23 -5.36 7.84
N VAL A 192 7.48 -4.38 6.98
CA VAL A 192 8.79 -3.75 6.84
C VAL A 192 8.62 -2.23 6.75
N VAL A 193 9.44 -1.45 7.45
CA VAL A 193 9.38 0.02 7.45
C VAL A 193 10.78 0.61 7.51
N TRP A 194 11.05 1.63 6.70
CA TRP A 194 12.30 2.36 6.71
C TRP A 194 12.16 3.63 7.55
N ASP A 195 12.99 3.75 8.58
CA ASP A 195 13.08 4.99 9.35
C ASP A 195 14.22 5.85 8.78
N GLN A 196 13.84 6.85 7.99
CA GLN A 196 14.77 7.82 7.41
C GLN A 196 15.59 8.55 8.47
N ARG A 197 15.07 8.74 9.69
CA ARG A 197 15.77 9.51 10.74
C ARG A 197 16.89 8.70 11.38
N SER A 198 16.68 7.40 11.60
CA SER A 198 17.69 6.53 12.19
C SER A 198 18.50 5.74 11.16
N GLU A 199 18.15 5.87 9.87
CA GLU A 199 18.74 5.12 8.75
C GLU A 199 18.68 3.60 8.99
N ARG A 200 17.51 3.13 9.44
CA ARG A 200 17.30 1.72 9.80
C ARG A 200 16.05 1.17 9.14
N LEU A 201 16.16 -0.08 8.71
CA LEU A 201 15.04 -0.91 8.32
C LEU A 201 14.54 -1.67 9.56
N TYR A 202 13.27 -1.52 9.88
CA TYR A 202 12.58 -2.32 10.90
C TYR A 202 11.70 -3.34 10.20
N ALA A 203 11.68 -4.56 10.73
CA ALA A 203 10.78 -5.61 10.27
C ALA A 203 9.97 -6.13 11.45
N LEU A 204 8.68 -6.40 11.19
CA LEU A 204 7.77 -7.01 12.12
C LEU A 204 7.71 -8.52 11.82
N VAL A 205 8.09 -9.29 12.84
CA VAL A 205 7.92 -10.74 12.88
C VAL A 205 6.76 -11.10 13.79
N HIS A 206 6.05 -12.18 13.48
CA HIS A 206 5.00 -12.74 14.33
C HIS A 206 5.46 -14.06 14.96
#